data_AF-A0A645CKB6-F1
#
_entry.id   AF-A0A645CKB6-F1
#
_cell.length_a   1.000
_cell.length_b   1.000
_cell.length_c   1.000
_cell.angle_alpha   90.00
_cell.angle_beta   90.00
_cell.angle_gamma   90.00
#
_symmetry.space_group_name_H-M   'P 1'
#
loop_
_entity.id
_entity.type
_entity.pdbx_description
1 polymer ?
#
loop_
_entity_poly.entity_id
_entity_poly.type
_entity_poly.pdbx_seq_one_letter_code
_entity_poly.pdbx_strand_id
1 'polypeptide(L)'
;MTADSAGVTDIMSALQLSKASVYSCLPYKEIAFNLPEEQRSSNADRHRVYRKRKKAVEALNAAPTSLNLWKAIIVFEGYPFTTSGRGSREGVRFKYRVTTGGPSGKQYSGDSVEGYGNEILIEDHGKSIILSSVDYALKIALEGEVTGPKQLKIYRCGFIH
;
A
#
# COMPACT_ATOMS: atom_id res chain seq x y z
N MET A 1 -21.62 -19.70 5.87
CA MET A 1 -20.78 -20.87 5.51
C MET A 1 -19.69 -20.36 4.59
N THR A 2 -18.46 -20.41 5.05
CA THR A 2 -17.25 -19.93 4.37
C THR A 2 -16.99 -20.82 3.16
N ALA A 3 -16.84 -20.21 1.97
CA ALA A 3 -16.36 -20.91 0.79
C ALA A 3 -14.84 -21.05 0.94
N ASP A 4 -14.42 -22.05 1.71
CA ASP A 4 -13.02 -22.42 1.79
C ASP A 4 -12.59 -22.90 0.40
N SER A 5 -11.56 -22.24 -0.14
CA SER A 5 -11.01 -22.54 -1.45
C SER A 5 -10.28 -23.88 -1.41
N ALA A 6 -11.03 -24.98 -1.50
CA ALA A 6 -10.50 -26.32 -1.57
C ALA A 6 -9.53 -26.44 -2.75
N GLY A 7 -8.29 -26.85 -2.48
CA GLY A 7 -7.29 -27.13 -3.50
C GLY A 7 -7.71 -28.35 -4.34
N VAL A 8 -7.05 -28.55 -5.49
CA VAL A 8 -7.30 -29.75 -6.33
C VAL A 8 -7.10 -31.04 -5.53
N THR A 9 -6.16 -31.03 -4.58
CA THR A 9 -5.88 -32.14 -3.66
C THR A 9 -7.03 -32.43 -2.68
N ASP A 10 -7.69 -31.40 -2.18
CA ASP A 10 -8.83 -31.54 -1.26
C ASP A 10 -10.05 -32.07 -2.00
N ILE A 11 -10.25 -31.62 -3.25
CA ILE A 11 -11.30 -32.12 -4.14
C ILE A 11 -11.05 -33.61 -4.48
N MET A 12 -9.79 -33.98 -4.75
CA MET A 12 -9.41 -35.38 -4.97
C MET A 12 -9.71 -36.24 -3.73
N SER A 13 -9.41 -35.74 -2.53
CA SER A 13 -9.67 -36.45 -1.27
C SER A 13 -11.16 -36.57 -0.96
N ALA A 14 -11.93 -35.50 -1.14
CA ALA A 14 -13.36 -35.46 -0.86
C ALA A 14 -14.20 -36.31 -1.84
N LEU A 15 -13.82 -36.32 -3.11
CA LEU A 15 -14.55 -37.05 -4.16
C LEU A 15 -13.94 -38.43 -4.47
N GLN A 16 -12.81 -38.79 -3.86
CA GLN A 16 -12.03 -40.01 -4.16
C GLN A 16 -11.74 -40.18 -5.66
N LEU A 17 -11.57 -39.07 -6.36
CA LEU A 17 -11.33 -39.06 -7.80
C LEU A 17 -9.85 -38.98 -8.10
N SER A 18 -9.45 -39.64 -9.19
CA SER A 18 -8.12 -39.48 -9.74
C SER A 18 -7.90 -38.02 -10.18
N LYS A 19 -6.66 -37.54 -10.12
CA LYS A 19 -6.27 -36.19 -10.56
C LYS A 19 -6.79 -35.87 -11.97
N ALA A 20 -6.71 -36.84 -12.89
CA ALA A 20 -7.18 -36.70 -14.27
C ALA A 20 -8.70 -36.51 -14.36
N SER A 21 -9.47 -37.26 -13.56
CA SER A 21 -10.92 -37.12 -13.48
C SER A 21 -11.31 -35.72 -12.96
N VAL A 22 -10.63 -35.23 -11.92
CA VAL A 22 -10.87 -33.89 -11.37
C VAL A 22 -10.60 -32.81 -12.42
N TYR A 23 -9.50 -32.90 -13.16
CA TYR A 23 -9.21 -31.95 -14.23
C TYR A 23 -10.17 -32.01 -15.42
N SER A 24 -10.77 -33.17 -15.70
CA SER A 24 -11.82 -33.29 -16.71
C SER A 24 -13.13 -32.60 -16.30
N CYS A 25 -13.42 -32.58 -14.99
CA CYS A 25 -14.63 -32.00 -14.43
C CYS A 25 -14.49 -30.51 -14.12
N LEU A 26 -13.26 -30.02 -13.90
CA LEU A 26 -12.99 -28.61 -13.68
C LEU A 26 -12.99 -27.88 -15.03
N PRO A 27 -13.75 -26.78 -15.18
CA PRO A 27 -13.70 -25.99 -16.40
C PRO A 27 -12.28 -25.45 -16.58
N TYR A 28 -11.57 -25.95 -17.60
CA TYR A 28 -10.19 -25.56 -17.98
C TYR A 28 -10.00 -24.05 -18.19
N LYS A 29 -11.09 -23.28 -18.28
CA LYS A 29 -11.11 -21.82 -18.39
C LYS A 29 -10.89 -21.09 -17.06
N GLU A 30 -11.09 -21.75 -15.92
CA GLU A 30 -10.93 -21.12 -14.60
C GLU A 30 -9.54 -21.39 -14.03
N ILE A 31 -8.58 -20.54 -14.43
CA ILE A 31 -7.16 -20.53 -14.00
C ILE A 31 -7.02 -20.60 -12.47
N ALA A 32 -8.03 -20.11 -11.73
CA ALA A 32 -8.09 -20.14 -10.27
C ALA A 32 -7.89 -21.56 -9.68
N PHE A 33 -8.40 -22.61 -10.33
CA PHE A 33 -8.28 -23.99 -9.85
C PHE A 33 -6.97 -24.68 -10.23
N ASN A 34 -6.13 -24.08 -11.08
CA ASN A 34 -4.89 -24.70 -11.54
C ASN A 34 -3.63 -23.98 -11.05
N LEU A 35 -3.79 -22.87 -10.33
CA LEU A 35 -2.68 -22.19 -9.67
C LEU A 35 -2.20 -23.00 -8.46
N PRO A 36 -0.88 -23.13 -8.23
CA PRO A 36 -0.31 -23.61 -6.97
C PRO A 36 -0.88 -22.81 -5.80
N GLU A 37 -1.09 -23.46 -4.66
CA GLU A 37 -1.69 -22.86 -3.45
C GLU A 37 -0.99 -21.55 -3.03
N GLU A 38 0.34 -21.56 -3.05
CA GLU A 38 1.18 -20.39 -2.77
C GLU A 38 0.93 -19.21 -3.71
N GLN A 39 0.67 -19.49 -5.00
CA GLN A 39 0.37 -18.47 -6.01
C GLN A 39 -1.07 -17.94 -5.87
N ARG A 40 -2.02 -18.76 -5.41
CA ARG A 40 -3.39 -18.30 -5.11
C ARG A 40 -3.42 -17.33 -3.94
N SER A 41 -2.79 -17.68 -2.82
CA SER A 41 -2.69 -16.80 -1.66
C SER A 41 -1.98 -15.49 -2.02
N SER A 42 -0.84 -15.57 -2.70
CA SER A 42 -0.09 -14.40 -3.13
C SER A 42 -0.92 -13.47 -4.03
N ASN A 43 -1.66 -14.02 -5.01
CA ASN A 43 -2.51 -13.22 -5.88
C ASN A 43 -3.72 -12.62 -5.13
N ALA A 44 -4.32 -13.37 -4.21
CA ALA A 44 -5.41 -12.88 -3.37
C ALA A 44 -4.94 -11.73 -2.46
N ASP A 45 -3.75 -11.85 -1.86
CA ASP A 45 -3.12 -10.82 -1.04
C ASP A 45 -2.82 -9.56 -1.85
N ARG A 46 -2.27 -9.73 -3.07
CA ARG A 46 -2.03 -8.61 -4.00
C ARG A 46 -3.32 -7.89 -4.36
N HIS A 47 -4.39 -8.62 -4.67
CA HIS A 47 -5.70 -8.02 -4.94
C HIS A 47 -6.28 -7.31 -3.72
N ARG A 48 -6.15 -7.88 -2.52
CA ARG A 48 -6.62 -7.26 -1.26
C ARG A 48 -5.89 -5.95 -1.00
N VAL A 49 -4.56 -5.94 -1.12
CA VAL A 49 -3.74 -4.72 -0.96
C VAL A 49 -4.08 -3.68 -2.02
N TYR A 50 -4.25 -4.09 -3.28
CA TYR A 50 -4.65 -3.19 -4.35
C TYR A 50 -6.00 -2.51 -4.08
N ARG A 51 -7.02 -3.27 -3.68
CA ARG A 51 -8.34 -2.71 -3.34
C ARG A 51 -8.27 -1.74 -2.16
N LYS A 52 -7.50 -2.07 -1.11
CA LYS A 52 -7.28 -1.18 0.04
C LYS A 52 -6.64 0.14 -0.41
N ARG A 53 -5.58 0.08 -1.22
CA ARG A 53 -4.89 1.27 -1.76
C ARG A 53 -5.81 2.12 -2.61
N LYS A 54 -6.57 1.50 -3.52
CA LYS A 54 -7.55 2.19 -4.37
C LYS A 54 -8.60 2.92 -3.53
N LYS A 55 -9.19 2.26 -2.54
CA LYS A 55 -10.16 2.87 -1.63
C LYS A 55 -9.58 4.06 -0.84
N ALA A 56 -8.33 3.95 -0.40
CA ALA A 56 -7.65 5.04 0.31
C ALA A 56 -7.42 6.26 -0.60
N VAL A 57 -7.04 6.04 -1.85
CA VAL A 57 -6.90 7.13 -2.86
C VAL A 57 -8.24 7.76 -3.18
N GLU A 58 -9.31 6.97 -3.35
CA GLU A 58 -10.67 7.49 -3.58
C GLU A 58 -11.14 8.37 -2.41
N ALA A 59 -10.92 7.94 -1.17
CA ALA A 59 -11.25 8.73 0.01
C ALA A 59 -10.45 10.03 0.11
N LEU A 60 -9.16 9.99 -0.24
CA LEU A 60 -8.28 11.17 -0.27
C LEU A 60 -8.71 12.17 -1.35
N ASN A 61 -9.07 11.69 -2.54
CA ASN A 61 -9.55 12.55 -3.63
C ASN A 61 -10.91 13.19 -3.30
N ALA A 62 -11.79 12.46 -2.61
CA ALA A 62 -13.09 12.98 -2.19
C ALA A 62 -12.95 14.05 -1.10
N ALA A 63 -12.04 13.85 -0.15
CA ALA A 63 -11.77 14.80 0.93
C ALA A 63 -10.27 14.84 1.24
N PRO A 64 -9.54 15.84 0.72
CA PRO A 64 -8.08 15.94 0.89
C PRO A 64 -7.72 16.50 2.26
N THR A 65 -8.03 15.75 3.31
CA THR A 65 -7.72 16.08 4.69
C THR A 65 -6.43 15.39 5.14
N SER A 66 -5.74 15.97 6.13
CA SER A 66 -4.54 15.36 6.72
C SER A 66 -4.78 13.93 7.22
N LEU A 67 -5.95 13.65 7.81
CA LEU A 67 -6.30 12.32 8.30
C LEU A 67 -6.41 11.31 7.15
N ASN A 68 -7.08 11.68 6.05
CA ASN A 68 -7.22 10.81 4.88
C ASN A 68 -5.87 10.60 4.18
N LEU A 69 -5.02 11.62 4.15
CA LEU A 69 -3.66 11.49 3.64
C LEU A 69 -2.84 10.53 4.49
N TRP A 70 -2.92 10.64 5.82
CA TRP A 70 -2.20 9.74 6.73
C TRP A 70 -2.67 8.29 6.61
N LYS A 71 -3.99 8.07 6.55
CA LYS A 71 -4.58 6.75 6.26
C LYS A 71 -4.06 6.18 4.94
N ALA A 72 -3.96 6.99 3.89
CA ALA A 72 -3.39 6.56 2.62
C ALA A 72 -1.90 6.20 2.76
N ILE A 73 -1.09 7.03 3.41
CA ILE A 73 0.34 6.76 3.63
C ILE A 73 0.55 5.43 4.34
N ILE A 74 -0.22 5.13 5.38
CA ILE A 74 -0.15 3.85 6.10
C ILE A 74 -0.43 2.67 5.15
N VAL A 75 -1.46 2.75 4.31
CA VAL A 75 -1.84 1.67 3.38
C VAL A 75 -0.81 1.46 2.26
N PHE A 76 -0.01 2.49 1.96
CA PHE A 76 1.07 2.45 0.96
C PHE A 76 2.43 2.07 1.53
N GLU A 77 2.50 1.71 2.81
CA GLU A 77 3.69 1.13 3.42
C GLU A 77 4.27 -0.04 2.59
N GLY A 78 5.59 -0.07 2.43
CA GLY A 78 6.31 -1.06 1.63
C GLY A 78 6.08 -0.99 0.10
N TYR A 79 5.31 -0.03 -0.40
CA TYR A 79 5.15 0.18 -1.85
C TYR A 79 6.44 0.74 -2.47
N PRO A 80 6.91 0.19 -3.62
CA PRO A 80 8.08 0.71 -4.31
C PRO A 80 7.73 1.98 -5.08
N PHE A 81 8.06 3.14 -4.49
CA PHE A 81 7.96 4.43 -5.16
C PHE A 81 9.23 4.73 -5.95
N THR A 82 9.13 5.57 -6.97
CA THR A 82 10.28 6.05 -7.76
C THR A 82 10.24 7.57 -7.78
N THR A 83 11.36 8.23 -7.48
CA THR A 83 11.45 9.70 -7.58
C THR A 83 11.42 10.15 -9.05
N SER A 84 11.11 11.42 -9.32
CA SER A 84 10.93 11.94 -10.69
C SER A 84 12.21 12.10 -11.53
N GLY A 85 13.39 11.67 -11.04
CA GLY A 85 14.67 11.94 -11.68
C GLY A 85 14.99 13.44 -11.80
N ARG A 86 16.17 13.78 -12.32
CA ARG A 86 16.54 15.18 -12.61
C ARG A 86 17.47 15.25 -13.83
N GLY A 87 16.99 15.89 -14.90
CA GLY A 87 17.75 15.99 -16.14
C GLY A 87 18.01 14.60 -16.73
N SER A 88 19.29 14.22 -16.87
CA SER A 88 19.71 12.89 -17.32
C SER A 88 19.78 11.84 -16.21
N ARG A 89 19.53 12.20 -14.94
CA ARG A 89 19.56 11.24 -13.82
C ARG A 89 18.22 10.53 -13.68
N GLU A 90 18.27 9.21 -13.68
CA GLU A 90 17.11 8.36 -13.39
C GLU A 90 16.60 8.55 -11.96
N GLY A 91 15.33 8.24 -11.75
CA GLY A 91 14.69 8.27 -10.45
C GLY A 91 15.18 7.14 -9.55
N VAL A 92 15.33 7.42 -8.27
CA VAL A 92 15.69 6.42 -7.26
C VAL A 92 14.43 5.73 -6.77
N ARG A 93 14.47 4.39 -6.75
CA ARG A 93 13.42 3.57 -6.14
C ARG A 93 13.61 3.55 -4.63
N PHE A 94 12.53 3.77 -3.90
CA PHE A 94 12.53 3.73 -2.45
C PHE A 94 11.24 3.09 -1.91
N LYS A 95 11.33 2.59 -0.69
CA LYS A 95 10.18 2.15 0.11
C LYS A 95 10.22 2.88 1.43
N TYR A 96 9.13 2.82 2.17
CA TYR A 96 9.09 3.36 3.52
C TYR A 96 8.29 2.48 4.46
N ARG A 97 8.52 2.72 5.75
CA ARG A 97 7.80 2.19 6.90
C ARG A 97 7.20 3.33 7.71
N VAL A 98 6.05 3.12 8.34
CA VAL A 98 5.47 4.07 9.30
C VAL A 98 5.82 3.61 10.71
N THR A 99 6.20 4.54 11.59
CA THR A 99 6.46 4.19 13.00
C THR A 99 5.19 3.63 13.66
N THR A 100 5.35 2.68 14.59
CA THR A 100 4.25 2.08 15.36
C THR A 100 4.39 2.45 16.83
N GLY A 101 3.29 2.81 17.51
CA GLY A 101 3.29 3.00 18.97
C GLY A 101 3.97 4.28 19.51
N GLY A 102 3.88 5.40 18.79
CA GLY A 102 4.36 6.71 19.30
C GLY A 102 3.45 7.32 20.38
N PRO A 103 3.96 8.25 21.22
CA PRO A 103 3.16 8.91 22.26
C PRO A 103 2.04 9.71 21.60
N SER A 104 0.80 9.22 21.69
CA SER A 104 -0.40 9.74 21.04
C SER A 104 -0.16 10.17 19.59
N GLY A 105 -0.46 9.29 18.63
CA GLY A 105 -0.61 9.68 17.23
C GLY A 105 -1.37 11.01 17.14
N LYS A 106 -0.88 11.94 16.32
CA LYS A 106 -1.38 13.33 16.27
C LYS A 106 -2.91 13.30 16.19
N GLN A 107 -3.59 13.94 17.14
CA GLN A 107 -5.05 13.99 17.15
C GLN A 107 -5.51 14.96 16.06
N TYR A 108 -6.13 14.43 15.00
CA TYR A 108 -6.79 15.22 13.98
C TYR A 108 -8.20 15.55 14.45
N SER A 109 -8.41 16.72 15.05
CA SER A 109 -9.74 17.13 15.51
C SER A 109 -10.45 16.07 16.38
N GLY A 110 -9.69 15.28 17.15
CA GLY A 110 -10.18 14.16 17.96
C GLY A 110 -9.97 12.76 17.36
N ASP A 111 -9.69 12.64 16.07
CA ASP A 111 -9.46 11.36 15.39
C ASP A 111 -7.96 11.04 15.29
N SER A 112 -7.55 9.84 15.71
CA SER A 112 -6.20 9.30 15.48
C SER A 112 -6.29 7.95 14.78
N VAL A 113 -5.22 7.58 14.06
CA VAL A 113 -5.11 6.22 13.51
C VAL A 113 -4.39 5.36 14.54
N GLU A 114 -5.14 4.49 15.21
CA GLU A 114 -4.62 3.62 16.26
C GLU A 114 -3.49 2.71 15.76
N GLY A 115 -2.47 2.51 16.60
CA GLY A 115 -1.32 1.65 16.30
C GLY A 115 -0.19 2.31 15.52
N TYR A 116 -0.41 3.50 14.95
CA TYR A 116 0.60 4.22 14.15
C TYR A 116 1.11 5.48 14.85
N GLY A 117 2.40 5.74 14.69
CA GLY A 117 3.09 6.94 15.15
C GLY A 117 2.97 8.09 14.14
N ASN A 118 3.92 9.01 14.19
CA ASN A 118 3.88 10.28 13.43
C ASN A 118 5.05 10.42 12.45
N GLU A 119 5.73 9.33 12.09
CA GLU A 119 6.94 9.39 11.26
C GLU A 119 6.93 8.34 10.15
N ILE A 120 7.37 8.77 8.97
CA ILE A 120 7.68 7.93 7.83
C ILE A 120 9.19 7.71 7.80
N LEU A 121 9.62 6.47 7.84
CA LEU A 121 11.01 6.05 7.76
C LEU A 121 11.29 5.53 6.34
N ILE A 122 12.16 6.22 5.61
CA ILE A 122 12.55 5.81 4.27
C ILE A 122 13.58 4.69 4.39
N GLU A 123 13.22 3.50 3.88
CA GLU A 123 14.08 2.33 3.91
C GLU A 123 15.38 2.60 3.13
N ASP A 124 16.49 2.02 3.59
CA ASP A 124 17.81 2.06 2.94
C ASP A 124 18.48 3.44 2.78
N HIS A 125 17.82 4.53 3.20
CA HIS A 125 18.32 5.89 3.01
C HIS A 125 18.58 6.66 4.31
N GLY A 126 18.24 6.10 5.48
CA GLY A 126 18.47 6.74 6.79
C GLY A 126 17.74 8.08 6.96
N LYS A 127 16.65 8.28 6.20
CA LYS A 127 15.87 9.52 6.19
C LYS A 127 14.51 9.28 6.84
N SER A 128 14.04 10.27 7.58
CA SER A 128 12.68 10.28 8.12
C SER A 128 11.92 11.55 7.73
N ILE A 129 10.61 11.43 7.69
CA ILE A 129 9.68 12.53 7.44
C ILE A 129 8.65 12.52 8.57
N ILE A 130 8.60 13.60 9.32
CA ILE A 130 7.60 13.79 10.39
C ILE A 130 6.25 14.21 9.81
N LEU A 131 5.17 13.83 10.48
CA LEU A 131 3.79 14.08 10.06
C LEU A 131 3.46 15.56 9.89
N SER A 132 4.02 16.44 10.71
CA SER A 132 3.84 17.89 10.57
C SER A 132 4.38 18.43 9.24
N SER A 133 5.47 17.86 8.73
CA SER A 133 5.98 18.18 7.39
C SER A 133 5.00 17.72 6.31
N VAL A 134 4.40 16.54 6.47
CA VAL A 134 3.39 16.01 5.55
C VAL A 134 2.14 16.92 5.52
N ASP A 135 1.63 17.31 6.69
CA ASP A 135 0.49 18.23 6.81
C ASP A 135 0.79 19.58 6.14
N TYR A 136 2.01 20.10 6.32
CA TYR A 136 2.44 21.35 5.72
C TYR A 136 2.55 21.24 4.18
N ALA A 137 3.11 20.14 3.67
CA ALA A 137 3.12 19.86 2.23
C ALA A 137 1.71 19.78 1.66
N LEU A 138 0.78 19.11 2.35
CA LEU A 138 -0.61 19.01 1.92
C LEU A 138 -1.25 20.39 1.81
N LYS A 139 -1.07 21.26 2.81
CA LYS A 139 -1.59 22.63 2.77
C LYS A 139 -1.09 23.39 1.54
N ILE A 140 0.20 23.33 1.24
CA ILE A 140 0.77 23.99 0.07
C ILE A 140 0.20 23.40 -1.23
N ALA A 141 0.06 22.08 -1.31
CA ALA A 141 -0.48 21.41 -2.49
C ALA A 141 -1.98 21.71 -2.72
N LEU A 142 -2.73 22.06 -1.67
CA LEU A 142 -4.11 22.51 -1.78
C LEU A 142 -4.25 23.98 -2.18
N GLU A 143 -3.23 24.80 -1.91
CA GLU A 143 -3.18 26.21 -2.28
C GLU A 143 -2.81 26.43 -3.76
N GLY A 144 -2.20 25.43 -4.42
CA GLY A 144 -1.85 25.53 -5.84
C GLY A 144 -1.10 24.32 -6.39
N GLU A 145 -0.79 24.36 -7.68
CA GLU A 145 -0.09 23.29 -8.37
C GLU A 145 1.39 23.22 -7.94
N VAL A 146 1.82 22.03 -7.50
CA VAL A 146 3.21 21.75 -7.11
C VAL A 146 3.90 21.00 -8.24
N THR A 147 4.75 21.69 -8.98
CA THR A 147 5.55 21.14 -10.09
C THR A 147 6.91 20.61 -9.66
N GLY A 148 7.32 20.85 -8.41
CA GLY A 148 8.58 20.31 -7.90
C GLY A 148 8.71 20.35 -6.38
N PRO A 149 9.58 19.51 -5.81
CA PRO A 149 9.66 19.30 -4.37
C PRO A 149 10.12 20.55 -3.59
N LYS A 150 10.84 21.48 -4.23
CA LYS A 150 11.22 22.75 -3.59
C LYS A 150 10.03 23.67 -3.29
N GLN A 151 8.94 23.56 -4.05
CA GLN A 151 7.74 24.37 -3.83
C GLN A 151 6.98 23.95 -2.56
N LEU A 152 7.20 22.73 -2.06
CA LEU A 152 6.65 22.27 -0.78
C LEU A 152 7.27 22.96 0.44
N LYS A 153 8.34 23.77 0.27
CA LYS A 153 9.00 24.53 1.35
C LYS A 153 9.42 23.67 2.56
N ILE A 154 9.66 22.37 2.35
CA ILE A 154 10.18 21.44 3.36
C ILE A 154 11.69 21.31 3.15
N TYR A 155 12.47 22.06 3.93
CA TYR A 155 13.93 22.14 3.76
C TYR A 155 14.72 21.15 4.61
N ARG A 156 14.08 20.55 5.64
CA ARG A 156 14.75 19.64 6.59
C ARG A 156 14.73 18.17 6.18
N CYS A 157 13.96 17.79 5.15
CA CYS A 157 14.02 16.46 4.56
C CYS A 157 14.99 16.50 3.38
N GLY A 158 16.18 15.91 3.53
CA GLY A 158 17.14 15.80 2.44
C GLY A 158 16.57 15.02 1.26
N PHE A 159 16.85 15.48 0.03
CA PHE A 159 16.39 14.80 -1.19
C PHE A 159 16.99 13.40 -1.31
N ILE A 160 16.19 12.41 -1.68
CA ILE A 160 16.71 11.11 -2.14
C ILE A 160 17.27 11.34 -3.55
N HIS A 161 18.57 11.12 -3.70
CA HIS A 161 19.33 11.30 -4.93
C HIS A 161 19.90 9.97 -5.38
#